data_AF-A0A060X1A1-F1
#
_entry.id   AF-A0A060X1A1-F1
#
_cell.length_a   1.000
_cell.length_b   1.000
_cell.length_c   1.000
_cell.angle_alpha   90.00
_cell.angle_beta   90.00
_cell.angle_gamma   90.00
#
_symmetry.space_group_name_H-M   'P 1'
#
loop_
_entity.id
_entity.type
_entity.pdbx_description
1 polymer ?
#
loop_
_entity_poly.entity_id
_entity_poly.type
_entity_poly.pdbx_seq_one_letter_code
_entity_poly.pdbx_strand_id
1 'polypeptide(L)'
;MEMRCRRTTVMCCALAVLCSIARSVNASFGDRQYLNEWAVEIPGGLDAARSIAKELDYRVVRQIGALENHYLFKHQTHPSRTKRSADHITKRLSEDDRVSWAEQQYEKRRSKRASLGSCRDCPVDELFNDPMWNQQWYLQDTRTSSSLPKLDLHVIPVWKKGFTGKGVVITVLDDGLEWNHTDIYPNYDTAASYDFNDNDPDPFPRYDSTNENK
;
A
#
# COMPACT_ATOMS: atom_id res chain seq x y z
N MET A 1 -3.31 -71.00 45.32
CA MET A 1 -3.63 -70.38 46.63
C MET A 1 -3.29 -68.91 46.48
N GLU A 2 -4.28 -68.06 46.74
CA GLU A 2 -4.20 -66.61 46.94
C GLU A 2 -3.71 -65.72 45.77
N MET A 3 -4.61 -64.96 45.13
CA MET A 3 -5.22 -63.69 45.60
C MET A 3 -4.19 -62.56 45.60
N ARG A 4 -4.24 -61.61 44.67
CA ARG A 4 -5.02 -60.35 44.71
C ARG A 4 -4.31 -59.42 43.71
N CYS A 5 -4.86 -58.36 43.11
CA CYS A 5 -6.11 -57.62 43.22
C CYS A 5 -6.12 -56.66 42.00
N ARG A 6 -7.30 -56.40 41.44
CA ARG A 6 -7.90 -55.05 41.19
C ARG A 6 -6.96 -53.91 40.76
N ARG A 7 -7.27 -53.07 39.77
CA ARG A 7 -8.56 -52.43 39.45
C ARG A 7 -8.36 -51.58 38.17
N THR A 8 -9.42 -51.45 37.38
CA THR A 8 -9.92 -50.24 36.65
C THR A 8 -8.98 -49.02 36.58
N THR A 9 -8.86 -48.29 35.45
CA THR A 9 -9.91 -47.40 34.92
C THR A 9 -9.52 -46.81 33.55
N VAL A 10 -10.53 -46.64 32.70
CA VAL A 10 -10.77 -45.67 31.62
C VAL A 10 -9.85 -44.44 31.53
N MET A 11 -9.40 -44.10 30.31
CA MET A 11 -9.48 -42.77 29.64
C MET A 11 -8.55 -42.77 28.42
N CYS A 12 -9.06 -42.73 27.18
CA CYS A 12 -9.34 -41.50 26.46
C CYS A 12 -8.26 -40.42 26.67
N CYS A 13 -7.42 -40.17 25.66
CA CYS A 13 -7.54 -38.95 24.86
C CYS A 13 -6.42 -38.85 23.83
N ALA A 14 -6.82 -38.34 22.68
CA ALA A 14 -6.01 -38.00 21.53
C ALA A 14 -4.80 -37.13 21.89
N LEU A 15 -3.66 -37.42 21.26
CA LEU A 15 -2.63 -36.43 20.94
C LEU A 15 -1.94 -36.88 19.65
N ALA A 16 -2.74 -36.85 18.59
CA ALA A 16 -2.24 -36.84 17.23
C ALA A 16 -1.60 -35.48 16.95
N VAL A 17 -0.35 -35.51 16.48
CA VAL A 17 0.23 -34.55 15.53
C VAL A 17 0.12 -33.07 15.93
N LEU A 18 0.98 -32.64 16.85
CA LEU A 18 1.34 -31.23 17.02
C LEU A 18 2.87 -31.10 17.01
N CYS A 19 3.51 -31.30 15.86
CA CYS A 19 4.90 -30.87 15.68
C CYS A 19 5.24 -30.51 14.22
N SER A 20 4.28 -29.91 13.52
CA SER A 20 4.50 -29.32 12.21
C SER A 20 3.66 -28.05 12.13
N ILE A 21 4.28 -26.98 11.65
CA ILE A 21 3.75 -25.61 11.55
C ILE A 21 4.01 -24.75 12.81
N ALA A 22 5.24 -24.79 13.34
CA ALA A 22 5.90 -23.52 13.57
C ALA A 22 6.38 -23.01 12.20
N ARG A 23 5.45 -22.48 11.39
CA ARG A 23 5.84 -21.60 10.28
C ARG A 23 6.40 -20.37 10.97
N SER A 24 7.73 -20.35 11.12
CA SER A 24 8.43 -19.10 11.35
C SER A 24 7.89 -18.10 10.35
N VAL A 25 7.26 -17.05 10.85
CA VAL A 25 7.02 -15.85 10.06
C VAL A 25 8.39 -15.21 9.91
N ASN A 26 9.28 -15.86 9.16
CA ASN A 26 10.47 -15.24 8.63
C ASN A 26 9.95 -14.24 7.61
N ALA A 27 9.57 -13.05 8.10
CA ALA A 27 9.54 -11.86 7.28
C ALA A 27 10.87 -11.89 6.51
N SER A 28 10.79 -12.03 5.19
CA SER A 28 11.96 -12.09 4.33
C SER A 28 12.71 -10.77 4.46
N PHE A 29 13.62 -10.69 5.43
CA PHE A 29 14.64 -9.66 5.55
C PHE A 29 15.66 -9.75 4.41
N GLY A 30 15.56 -10.77 3.55
CA GLY A 30 16.54 -11.12 2.52
C GLY A 30 16.48 -10.34 1.21
N ASP A 31 15.58 -9.36 1.05
CA ASP A 31 15.41 -8.69 -0.26
C ASP A 31 15.21 -7.16 -0.19
N ARG A 32 15.48 -6.54 0.96
CA ARG A 32 15.46 -5.07 1.08
C ARG A 32 16.77 -4.50 0.54
N GLN A 33 16.69 -3.68 -0.50
CA GLN A 33 17.81 -2.87 -0.99
C GLN A 33 17.72 -1.49 -0.34
N TYR A 34 18.58 -1.23 0.63
CA TYR A 34 18.68 0.04 1.34
C TYR A 34 19.42 1.08 0.49
N LEU A 35 18.96 2.32 0.54
CA LEU A 35 19.49 3.46 -0.18
C LEU A 35 20.37 4.32 0.71
N ASN A 36 21.23 5.15 0.10
CA ASN A 36 21.92 6.26 0.77
C ASN A 36 20.99 7.47 0.91
N GLU A 37 19.81 7.26 1.48
CA GLU A 37 18.82 8.31 1.71
C GLU A 37 18.10 8.04 3.03
N TRP A 38 17.88 9.10 3.81
CA TRP A 38 17.16 9.06 5.09
C TRP A 38 16.02 10.05 5.06
N ALA A 39 14.82 9.61 5.44
CA ALA A 39 13.75 10.52 5.76
C ALA A 39 13.91 10.93 7.23
N VAL A 40 13.79 12.22 7.51
CA VAL A 40 14.08 12.79 8.82
C VAL A 40 13.02 13.83 9.16
N GLU A 41 12.52 13.81 10.38
CA GLU A 41 11.60 14.82 10.90
C GLU A 41 12.33 15.73 11.89
N ILE A 42 12.41 17.03 11.55
CA ILE A 42 13.17 18.06 12.25
C ILE A 42 12.25 19.27 12.47
N PRO A 43 11.64 19.41 13.66
CA PRO A 43 10.68 20.48 13.97
C PRO A 43 11.23 21.91 13.86
N GLY A 44 12.56 22.08 13.81
CA GLY A 44 13.23 23.38 13.68
C GLY A 44 13.29 23.96 12.26
N GLY A 45 12.60 23.35 11.28
CA GLY A 45 12.55 23.82 9.91
C GLY A 45 13.86 23.61 9.11
N LEU A 46 13.94 24.25 7.94
CA LEU A 46 14.99 23.97 6.96
C LEU A 46 16.39 24.37 7.45
N ASP A 47 16.50 25.45 8.21
CA ASP A 47 17.80 25.92 8.70
C ASP A 47 18.37 24.98 9.76
N ALA A 48 17.54 24.50 10.69
CA ALA A 48 17.92 23.46 11.64
C ALA A 48 18.34 22.17 10.91
N ALA A 49 17.56 21.75 9.91
CA ALA A 49 17.86 20.59 9.10
C ALA A 49 19.21 20.72 8.36
N ARG A 50 19.54 21.91 7.84
CA ARG A 50 20.83 22.18 7.20
C ARG A 50 21.99 22.15 8.19
N SER A 51 21.80 22.66 9.41
CA SER A 51 22.83 22.62 10.46
C SER A 51 23.14 21.17 10.84
N ILE A 52 22.10 20.39 11.18
CA ILE A 52 22.23 18.97 11.56
C ILE A 52 22.87 18.17 10.42
N ALA A 53 22.42 18.39 9.18
CA ALA A 53 22.98 17.70 8.04
C ALA A 53 24.49 17.96 7.90
N LYS A 54 24.92 19.21 8.05
CA LYS A 54 26.35 19.57 7.97
C LYS A 54 27.16 18.98 9.12
N GLU A 55 26.63 18.98 10.33
CA GLU A 55 27.30 18.46 11.54
C GLU A 55 27.46 16.93 11.52
N LEU A 56 26.51 16.21 10.90
CA LEU A 56 26.47 14.75 10.87
C LEU A 56 26.87 14.15 9.51
N ASP A 57 27.54 14.91 8.65
CA ASP A 57 28.04 14.48 7.33
C ASP A 57 26.94 14.04 6.32
N TYR A 58 25.78 14.67 6.40
CA TYR A 58 24.71 14.59 5.41
C TYR A 58 24.64 15.83 4.52
N ARG A 59 23.86 15.71 3.45
CA ARG A 59 23.31 16.83 2.70
C ARG A 59 21.79 16.76 2.71
N VAL A 60 21.14 17.91 2.85
CA VAL A 60 19.70 18.02 2.62
C VAL A 60 19.45 17.96 1.12
N VAL A 61 18.71 16.96 0.66
CA VAL A 61 18.34 16.80 -0.75
C VAL A 61 17.14 17.68 -1.07
N ARG A 62 16.07 17.55 -0.28
CA ARG A 62 14.81 18.29 -0.44
C ARG A 62 13.89 18.11 0.78
N GLN A 63 12.84 18.91 0.86
CA GLN A 63 11.67 18.61 1.70
C GLN A 63 10.86 17.47 1.07
N ILE A 64 10.25 16.63 1.91
CA ILE A 64 9.45 15.48 1.48
C ILE A 64 8.03 15.96 1.16
N GLY A 65 7.81 16.34 -0.09
CA GLY A 65 6.48 16.77 -0.56
C GLY A 65 5.99 18.00 0.21
N ALA A 66 4.74 17.97 0.64
CA ALA A 66 4.11 19.01 1.46
C ALA A 66 4.23 18.76 2.97
N LEU A 67 4.94 17.71 3.41
CA LEU A 67 5.10 17.40 4.82
C LEU A 67 6.01 18.45 5.47
N GLU A 68 5.45 19.20 6.42
CA GLU A 68 6.21 20.16 7.22
C GLU A 68 7.27 19.44 8.05
N ASN A 69 8.43 20.06 8.23
CA ASN A 69 9.53 19.52 9.04
C ASN A 69 10.13 18.18 8.56
N HIS A 70 9.70 17.64 7.42
CA HIS A 70 10.19 16.37 6.88
C HIS A 70 11.17 16.60 5.73
N TYR A 71 12.38 16.09 5.87
CA TYR A 71 13.47 16.29 4.93
C TYR A 71 14.10 14.97 4.50
N LEU A 72 14.54 14.94 3.25
CA LEU A 72 15.30 13.83 2.70
C LEU A 72 16.79 14.15 2.80
N PHE A 73 17.51 13.39 3.60
CA PHE A 73 18.96 13.50 3.79
C PHE A 73 19.69 12.46 2.96
N LYS A 74 20.93 12.78 2.58
CA LYS A 74 21.84 11.84 1.91
C LYS A 74 23.22 11.92 2.54
N HIS A 75 23.75 10.79 2.99
CA HIS A 75 25.04 10.74 3.64
C HIS A 75 26.15 10.91 2.60
N GLN A 76 27.20 11.67 2.92
CA GLN A 76 28.24 12.02 1.95
C GLN A 76 29.08 10.82 1.53
N THR A 77 29.39 9.92 2.47
CA THR A 77 30.33 8.81 2.25
C THR A 77 29.67 7.43 2.16
N HIS A 78 28.35 7.32 2.36
CA HIS A 78 27.68 6.02 2.37
C HIS A 78 27.44 5.50 0.93
N PRO A 79 27.62 4.20 0.65
CA PRO A 79 27.34 3.63 -0.67
C PRO A 79 25.88 3.83 -1.08
N SER A 80 25.64 4.07 -2.37
CA SER A 80 24.31 4.39 -2.91
C SER A 80 23.26 3.31 -2.66
N ARG A 81 23.66 2.03 -2.65
CA ARG A 81 22.79 0.86 -2.45
C ARG A 81 23.50 -0.19 -1.60
N THR A 82 22.78 -0.78 -0.66
CA THR A 82 23.29 -1.81 0.25
C THR A 82 22.21 -2.85 0.59
N LYS A 83 22.61 -4.10 0.82
CA LYS A 83 21.67 -5.16 1.26
C LYS A 83 21.38 -5.12 2.76
N ARG A 84 22.22 -4.44 3.53
CA ARG A 84 22.12 -4.33 4.99
C ARG A 84 21.77 -2.89 5.34
N SER A 85 20.93 -2.72 6.36
CA SER A 85 20.63 -1.40 6.90
C SER A 85 21.90 -0.80 7.53
N ALA A 86 21.98 0.51 7.48
CA ALA A 86 23.01 1.31 8.11
C ALA A 86 22.50 1.76 9.50
N ASP A 87 22.29 0.79 10.37
CA ASP A 87 21.68 1.03 11.69
C ASP A 87 22.50 2.02 12.52
N HIS A 88 23.83 1.95 12.47
CA HIS A 88 24.71 2.86 13.21
C HIS A 88 24.57 4.32 12.74
N ILE A 89 24.40 4.54 11.43
CA ILE A 89 24.22 5.88 10.83
C ILE A 89 22.86 6.45 11.24
N THR A 90 21.83 5.61 11.16
CA THR A 90 20.46 5.97 11.56
C THR A 90 20.38 6.25 13.06
N LYS A 91 21.05 5.46 13.89
CA LYS A 91 21.11 5.65 15.35
C LYS A 91 21.74 6.98 15.71
N ARG A 92 22.89 7.31 15.12
CA ARG A 92 23.57 8.60 15.36
C ARG A 92 22.68 9.80 15.01
N LEU A 93 21.87 9.68 13.95
CA LEU A 93 20.91 10.72 13.57
C LEU A 93 19.72 10.80 14.54
N SER A 94 19.28 9.66 15.09
CA SER A 94 18.16 9.59 16.04
C SER A 94 18.55 9.97 17.48
N GLU A 95 19.85 10.04 17.78
CA GLU A 95 20.39 10.46 19.07
C GLU A 95 20.54 11.99 19.19
N ASP A 96 20.35 12.75 18.11
CA ASP A 96 20.34 14.22 18.15
C ASP A 96 18.98 14.71 18.65
N ASP A 97 18.95 15.48 19.74
CA ASP A 97 17.72 15.97 20.38
C ASP A 97 16.83 16.82 19.46
N ARG A 98 17.38 17.38 18.38
CA ARG A 98 16.64 18.17 17.38
C ARG A 98 15.94 17.30 16.33
N VAL A 99 16.27 16.02 16.27
CA VAL A 99 15.70 15.04 15.33
C VAL A 99 14.64 14.24 16.07
N SER A 100 13.38 14.43 15.68
CA SER A 100 12.26 13.70 16.29
C SER A 100 12.12 12.28 15.74
N TRP A 101 12.48 12.06 14.48
CA TRP A 101 12.42 10.76 13.83
C TRP A 101 13.38 10.67 12.64
N ALA A 102 13.92 9.48 12.40
CA ALA A 102 14.74 9.18 11.22
C ALA A 102 14.58 7.73 10.76
N GLU A 103 14.45 7.52 9.45
CA GLU A 103 14.44 6.19 8.84
C GLU A 103 15.25 6.13 7.54
N GLN A 104 16.12 5.13 7.43
CA GLN A 104 16.83 4.83 6.19
C GLN A 104 15.85 4.31 5.13
N GLN A 105 15.87 4.92 3.96
CA GLN A 105 15.01 4.54 2.85
C GLN A 105 15.49 3.24 2.19
N TYR A 106 14.54 2.42 1.75
CA TYR A 106 14.80 1.18 1.02
C TYR A 106 13.81 1.01 -0.13
N GLU A 107 14.22 0.25 -1.14
CA GLU A 107 13.39 -0.03 -2.31
C GLU A 107 12.20 -0.93 -1.92
N LYS A 108 10.98 -0.44 -2.16
CA LYS A 108 9.78 -1.26 -2.06
C LYS A 108 9.54 -1.98 -3.38
N ARG A 109 9.74 -3.30 -3.41
CA ARG A 109 9.41 -4.11 -4.59
C ARG A 109 7.90 -4.33 -4.67
N ARG A 110 7.26 -3.90 -5.77
CA ARG A 110 5.87 -4.24 -6.05
C ARG A 110 5.80 -5.71 -6.48
N SER A 111 5.13 -6.55 -5.68
CA SER A 111 4.75 -7.91 -6.08
C SER A 111 3.34 -7.94 -6.65
N LYS A 112 3.06 -8.95 -7.47
CA LYS A 112 1.71 -9.23 -7.97
C LYS A 112 0.78 -9.53 -6.80
N ARG A 113 -0.22 -8.67 -6.61
CA ARG A 113 -1.31 -8.88 -5.66
C ARG A 113 -2.50 -9.38 -6.49
N ALA A 114 -2.91 -10.61 -6.20
CA ALA A 114 -3.93 -11.42 -6.87
C ALA A 114 -3.48 -12.25 -8.09
N SER A 115 -3.85 -13.53 -8.03
CA SER A 115 -4.08 -14.39 -9.18
C SER A 115 -5.54 -14.21 -9.56
N LEU A 116 -5.82 -13.83 -10.81
CA LEU A 116 -7.17 -13.90 -11.34
C LEU A 116 -7.64 -15.36 -11.19
N GLY A 117 -8.78 -15.58 -10.53
CA GLY A 117 -9.47 -16.86 -10.62
C GLY A 117 -9.86 -17.13 -12.08
N SER A 118 -9.63 -18.36 -12.52
CA SER A 118 -10.24 -19.04 -13.68
C SER A 118 -9.98 -18.61 -15.13
N CYS A 119 -9.33 -17.49 -15.46
CA CYS A 119 -9.25 -17.10 -16.88
C CYS A 119 -7.92 -16.41 -17.25
N ARG A 120 -6.90 -17.18 -17.67
CA ARG A 120 -5.68 -16.61 -18.28
C ARG A 120 -5.87 -16.27 -19.77
N ASP A 121 -6.78 -16.96 -20.44
CA ASP A 121 -6.96 -16.89 -21.91
C ASP A 121 -8.38 -16.51 -22.34
N CYS A 122 -9.23 -16.02 -21.43
CA CYS A 122 -10.58 -15.60 -21.80
C CYS A 122 -10.52 -14.29 -22.63
N PRO A 123 -11.34 -14.15 -23.67
CA PRO A 123 -11.49 -12.89 -24.41
C PRO A 123 -11.74 -11.72 -23.45
N VAL A 124 -11.26 -10.53 -23.79
CA VAL A 124 -11.45 -9.33 -22.93
C VAL A 124 -12.92 -9.06 -22.66
N ASP A 125 -13.77 -9.39 -23.64
CA ASP A 125 -15.23 -9.24 -23.58
C ASP A 125 -15.89 -10.17 -22.55
N GLU A 126 -15.19 -11.21 -22.08
CA GLU A 126 -15.65 -12.07 -20.98
C GLU A 126 -15.10 -11.64 -19.61
N LEU A 127 -14.17 -10.68 -19.57
CA LEU A 127 -13.65 -10.13 -18.31
C LEU A 127 -14.62 -9.14 -17.66
N PHE A 128 -15.50 -8.53 -18.46
CA PHE A 128 -16.42 -7.48 -18.05
C PHE A 128 -17.85 -7.86 -18.44
N ASN A 129 -18.77 -7.74 -17.50
CA ASN A 129 -20.21 -7.98 -17.72
C ASN A 129 -21.00 -6.67 -17.85
N ASP A 130 -20.31 -5.55 -18.10
CA ASP A 130 -20.91 -4.23 -18.30
C ASP A 130 -21.57 -4.16 -19.71
N PRO A 131 -22.90 -3.95 -19.81
CA PRO A 131 -23.58 -3.83 -21.10
C PRO A 131 -23.04 -2.71 -21.99
N MET A 132 -22.47 -1.66 -21.39
CA MET A 132 -21.87 -0.51 -22.07
C MET A 132 -20.36 -0.65 -22.29
N TRP A 133 -19.77 -1.82 -22.03
CA TRP A 133 -18.33 -2.07 -22.21
C TRP A 133 -17.79 -1.57 -23.55
N ASN A 134 -18.51 -1.83 -24.65
CA ASN A 134 -18.14 -1.41 -26.01
C ASN A 134 -18.10 0.11 -26.23
N GLN A 135 -18.60 0.91 -25.29
CA GLN A 135 -18.58 2.37 -25.34
C GLN A 135 -17.39 2.97 -24.56
N GLN A 136 -16.67 2.16 -23.77
CA GLN A 136 -15.58 2.61 -22.91
C GLN A 136 -14.23 2.65 -23.66
N TRP A 137 -14.15 3.52 -24.67
CA TRP A 137 -12.97 3.70 -25.55
C TRP A 137 -11.67 4.03 -24.80
N TYR A 138 -11.77 4.56 -23.58
CA TYR A 138 -10.62 4.92 -22.75
C TYR A 138 -10.02 3.70 -22.04
N LEU A 139 -10.77 2.61 -21.87
CA LEU A 139 -10.27 1.36 -21.27
C LEU A 139 -9.87 0.32 -22.32
N GLN A 140 -10.55 0.32 -23.47
CA GLN A 140 -10.27 -0.57 -24.58
C GLN A 140 -10.22 0.15 -25.92
N ASP A 141 -9.39 -0.37 -26.82
CA ASP A 141 -9.22 0.18 -28.16
C ASP A 141 -10.43 -0.19 -29.04
N THR A 142 -11.39 0.72 -29.20
CA THR A 142 -12.61 0.54 -30.00
C THR A 142 -12.49 1.09 -31.43
N ARG A 143 -11.28 1.42 -31.88
CA ARG A 143 -11.07 2.07 -33.18
C ARG A 143 -11.42 1.10 -34.32
N THR A 144 -12.12 1.62 -35.32
CA THR A 144 -12.48 0.88 -36.54
C THR A 144 -11.36 0.86 -37.58
N SER A 145 -10.40 1.78 -37.49
CA SER A 145 -9.26 1.88 -38.40
C SER A 145 -7.94 1.89 -37.64
N SER A 146 -6.99 1.07 -38.10
CA SER A 146 -5.63 1.02 -37.58
C SER A 146 -4.80 2.27 -37.89
N SER A 147 -5.27 3.15 -38.78
CA SER A 147 -4.59 4.40 -39.14
C SER A 147 -4.76 5.52 -38.10
N LEU A 148 -5.76 5.41 -37.23
CA LEU A 148 -5.98 6.40 -36.17
C LEU A 148 -4.87 6.27 -35.10
N PRO A 149 -4.66 7.28 -34.24
CA PRO A 149 -3.82 7.14 -33.06
C PRO A 149 -4.52 6.28 -32.00
N LYS A 150 -3.75 5.56 -31.18
CA LYS A 150 -4.27 4.76 -30.07
C LYS A 150 -4.41 5.66 -28.83
N LEU A 151 -5.60 5.74 -28.24
CA LEU A 151 -5.95 6.70 -27.19
C LEU A 151 -6.39 6.07 -25.85
N ASP A 152 -6.50 4.74 -25.78
CA ASP A 152 -6.82 4.04 -24.54
C ASP A 152 -5.68 4.11 -23.53
N LEU A 153 -6.03 3.93 -22.26
CA LEU A 153 -5.11 3.87 -21.13
C LEU A 153 -4.23 2.61 -21.12
N HIS A 154 -4.43 1.67 -22.06
CA HIS A 154 -3.70 0.43 -22.18
C HIS A 154 -3.74 -0.45 -20.90
N VAL A 155 -4.88 -0.47 -20.21
CA VAL A 155 -5.07 -1.15 -18.92
C VAL A 155 -5.34 -2.65 -19.05
N ILE A 156 -5.87 -3.10 -20.18
CA ILE A 156 -6.26 -4.51 -20.40
C ILE A 156 -5.13 -5.52 -20.13
N PRO A 157 -3.87 -5.33 -20.60
CA PRO A 157 -2.80 -6.28 -20.32
C PRO A 157 -2.45 -6.38 -18.83
N VAL A 158 -2.71 -5.34 -18.05
CA VAL A 158 -2.49 -5.29 -16.60
C VAL A 158 -3.58 -6.10 -15.88
N TRP A 159 -4.84 -5.94 -16.29
CA TRP A 159 -5.96 -6.73 -15.77
C TRP A 159 -5.87 -8.22 -16.14
N LYS A 160 -5.46 -8.56 -17.37
CA LYS A 160 -5.15 -9.96 -17.75
C LYS A 160 -4.06 -10.59 -16.89
N LYS A 161 -3.13 -9.77 -16.40
CA LYS A 161 -2.11 -10.21 -15.43
C LYS A 161 -2.65 -10.30 -14.00
N GLY A 162 -3.93 -10.05 -13.73
CA GLY A 162 -4.56 -10.16 -12.42
C GLY A 162 -4.39 -8.93 -11.51
N PHE A 163 -3.86 -7.83 -12.02
CA PHE A 163 -3.66 -6.60 -11.24
C PHE A 163 -4.91 -5.72 -11.30
N THR A 164 -5.90 -5.99 -10.47
CA THR A 164 -7.21 -5.29 -10.52
C THR A 164 -7.31 -4.08 -9.58
N GLY A 165 -6.38 -3.94 -8.63
CA GLY A 165 -6.51 -2.96 -7.53
C GLY A 165 -7.16 -3.53 -6.27
N LYS A 166 -7.59 -4.81 -6.27
CA LYS A 166 -8.16 -5.45 -5.06
C LYS A 166 -7.19 -5.36 -3.87
N GLY A 167 -7.69 -4.86 -2.74
CA GLY A 167 -6.91 -4.61 -1.53
C GLY A 167 -6.12 -3.29 -1.54
N VAL A 168 -6.39 -2.41 -2.50
CA VAL A 168 -5.94 -1.01 -2.51
C VAL A 168 -7.18 -0.14 -2.29
N VAL A 169 -7.08 0.79 -1.35
CA VAL A 169 -8.10 1.81 -1.10
C VAL A 169 -7.66 3.10 -1.80
N ILE A 170 -8.57 3.74 -2.52
CA ILE A 170 -8.35 5.01 -3.21
C ILE A 170 -9.32 6.02 -2.59
N THR A 171 -8.77 7.12 -2.06
CA THR A 171 -9.56 8.25 -1.59
C THR A 171 -9.53 9.34 -2.65
N VAL A 172 -10.72 9.84 -3.02
CA VAL A 172 -10.91 10.93 -3.97
C VAL A 172 -11.45 12.12 -3.19
N LEU A 173 -10.79 13.27 -3.30
CA LEU A 173 -11.30 14.52 -2.74
C LEU A 173 -12.15 15.19 -3.81
N ASP A 174 -13.46 15.09 -3.67
CA ASP A 174 -14.46 15.56 -4.63
C ASP A 174 -15.67 16.16 -3.91
N ASP A 175 -16.73 16.42 -4.66
CA ASP A 175 -17.98 16.99 -4.19
C ASP A 175 -18.93 16.01 -3.48
N GLY A 176 -18.71 14.73 -3.66
CA GLY A 176 -19.47 13.67 -3.02
C GLY A 176 -19.35 12.36 -3.79
N LEU A 177 -20.04 11.35 -3.30
CA LEU A 177 -20.14 10.04 -3.92
C LEU A 177 -21.51 9.45 -3.66
N GLU A 178 -22.28 9.23 -4.72
CA GLU A 178 -23.51 8.44 -4.66
C GLU A 178 -23.14 6.96 -4.44
N TRP A 179 -22.83 6.63 -3.19
CA TRP A 179 -22.24 5.35 -2.82
C TRP A 179 -23.18 4.17 -3.03
N ASN A 180 -24.49 4.42 -3.12
CA ASN A 180 -25.51 3.40 -3.32
C ASN A 180 -25.78 3.05 -4.80
N HIS A 181 -25.08 3.70 -5.75
CA HIS A 181 -25.18 3.36 -7.17
C HIS A 181 -24.74 1.90 -7.41
N THR A 182 -25.42 1.18 -8.30
CA THR A 182 -25.20 -0.27 -8.53
C THR A 182 -23.77 -0.62 -8.90
N ASP A 183 -23.09 0.28 -9.62
CA ASP A 183 -21.73 0.08 -10.11
C ASP A 183 -20.66 0.43 -9.06
N ILE A 184 -21.03 1.17 -8.01
CA ILE A 184 -20.12 1.69 -6.99
C ILE A 184 -20.25 0.89 -5.69
N TYR A 185 -21.49 0.60 -5.28
CA TYR A 185 -21.83 -0.03 -4.01
C TYR A 185 -20.98 -1.26 -3.64
N PRO A 186 -20.67 -2.20 -4.57
CA PRO A 186 -19.85 -3.37 -4.24
C PRO A 186 -18.39 -3.06 -3.88
N ASN A 187 -17.89 -1.88 -4.28
CA ASN A 187 -16.50 -1.45 -4.09
C ASN A 187 -16.36 -0.25 -3.14
N TYR A 188 -17.47 0.25 -2.59
CA TYR A 188 -17.48 1.38 -1.66
C TYR A 188 -16.86 0.99 -0.31
N ASP A 189 -16.03 1.88 0.24
CA ASP A 189 -15.40 1.71 1.55
C ASP A 189 -15.82 2.85 2.48
N THR A 190 -16.69 2.53 3.44
CA THR A 190 -17.18 3.48 4.45
C THR A 190 -16.06 4.02 5.35
N ALA A 191 -15.00 3.23 5.58
CA ALA A 191 -13.89 3.67 6.44
C ALA A 191 -12.97 4.68 5.73
N ALA A 192 -13.05 4.76 4.40
CA ALA A 192 -12.29 5.68 3.57
C ALA A 192 -13.11 6.88 3.07
N SER A 193 -14.35 7.01 3.55
CA SER A 193 -15.32 8.00 3.11
C SER A 193 -15.73 8.92 4.26
N TYR A 194 -15.78 10.22 3.99
CA TYR A 194 -16.10 11.23 4.99
C TYR A 194 -16.52 12.53 4.28
N ASP A 195 -17.63 13.13 4.73
CA ASP A 195 -18.02 14.48 4.33
C ASP A 195 -17.39 15.50 5.29
N PHE A 196 -16.51 16.34 4.75
CA PHE A 196 -15.84 17.40 5.50
C PHE A 196 -16.68 18.66 5.65
N ASN A 197 -17.73 18.85 4.84
CA ASN A 197 -18.60 20.02 4.93
C ASN A 197 -19.55 19.87 6.12
N ASP A 198 -20.20 18.70 6.27
CA ASP A 198 -21.09 18.42 7.41
C ASP A 198 -20.40 17.77 8.60
N ASN A 199 -19.15 17.30 8.42
CA ASN A 199 -18.40 16.52 9.40
C ASN A 199 -19.12 15.22 9.81
N ASP A 200 -19.58 14.47 8.82
CA ASP A 200 -20.23 13.18 9.02
C ASP A 200 -19.67 12.11 8.04
N PRO A 201 -20.00 10.82 8.22
CA PRO A 201 -19.45 9.76 7.38
C PRO A 201 -20.24 9.52 6.07
N ASP A 202 -21.24 10.34 5.73
CA ASP A 202 -22.10 10.15 4.57
C ASP A 202 -21.69 11.07 3.41
N PRO A 203 -20.96 10.56 2.38
CA PRO A 203 -20.50 11.39 1.27
C PRO A 203 -21.62 11.64 0.23
N PHE A 204 -22.90 11.39 0.55
CA PHE A 204 -23.97 11.43 -0.44
C PHE A 204 -24.13 12.84 -1.04
N PRO A 205 -24.19 12.99 -2.37
CA PRO A 205 -24.35 14.30 -3.00
C PRO A 205 -25.67 14.98 -2.61
N ARG A 206 -25.63 16.30 -2.45
CA ARG A 206 -26.82 17.11 -2.19
C ARG A 206 -27.37 17.66 -3.50
N TYR A 207 -28.57 17.22 -3.89
CA TYR A 207 -29.28 17.77 -5.03
C TYR A 207 -30.00 19.07 -4.64
N ASP A 208 -29.26 20.18 -4.54
CA ASP A 208 -29.86 21.50 -4.38
C ASP A 208 -30.17 22.16 -5.73
N SER A 209 -31.06 23.15 -5.75
CA SER A 209 -31.47 23.85 -6.98
C SER A 209 -30.35 24.68 -7.61
N THR A 210 -29.27 24.91 -6.87
CA THR A 210 -28.12 25.71 -7.30
C THR A 210 -27.00 24.85 -7.89
N ASN A 211 -27.03 23.53 -7.68
CA ASN A 211 -25.97 22.59 -8.03
C ASN A 211 -24.59 23.10 -7.54
N GLU A 212 -24.58 23.73 -6.35
CA GLU A 212 -23.40 24.33 -5.75
C GLU A 212 -22.90 23.46 -4.59
N ASN A 213 -21.59 23.24 -4.55
CA ASN A 213 -20.94 22.59 -3.41
C ASN A 213 -20.75 23.61 -2.29
N LYS A 214 -21.48 23.41 -1.19
CA LYS A 214 -21.38 24.18 0.05
C LYS A 214 -20.83 23.34 1.17
#